data_AF-A0A6N2E8L3-F1
#
_entry.id   AF-A0A6N2E8L3-F1
#
_cell.length_a   1.000
_cell.length_b   1.000
_cell.length_c   1.000
_cell.angle_alpha   90.00
_cell.angle_beta   90.00
_cell.angle_gamma   90.00
#
_symmetry.space_group_name_H-M   'P 1'
#
loop_
_entity.id
_entity.type
_entity.pdbx_description
1 polymer ?
#
loop_
_entity_poly.entity_id
_entity_poly.type
_entity_poly.pdbx_seq_one_letter_code
_entity_poly.pdbx_strand_id
1 'polypeptide(L)'
;MKDQESEGKETTAESQGMAAGSSEPRAEELILSIYSQIKARSEAGEPFGHVVMSVSTYRLIQAYRARLGEMPEGQEDYLGRYELFGLPVLIDTIEGCRVVE
;
A
#
# COMPACT_ATOMS: atom_id res chain seq x y z
N MET A 1 -23.34 -35.84 -56.55
CA MET A 1 -22.08 -35.46 -55.89
C MET A 1 -22.44 -35.02 -54.50
N LYS A 2 -21.91 -35.72 -53.49
CA LYS A 2 -22.10 -35.43 -52.06
C LYS A 2 -20.79 -34.77 -51.62
N ASP A 3 -20.81 -33.47 -51.45
CA ASP A 3 -19.65 -32.74 -50.96
C ASP A 3 -19.71 -32.65 -49.43
N GLN A 4 -18.58 -33.08 -48.85
CA GLN A 4 -18.21 -32.97 -47.46
C GLN A 4 -17.87 -31.52 -47.14
N GLU A 5 -18.27 -31.03 -45.96
CA GLU A 5 -17.59 -29.93 -45.26
C GLU A 5 -18.00 -30.05 -43.77
N SER A 6 -17.15 -30.64 -42.91
CA SER A 6 -15.97 -30.05 -42.25
C SER A 6 -16.34 -29.45 -40.90
N GLU A 7 -15.95 -30.17 -39.85
CA GLU A 7 -15.93 -29.76 -38.46
C GLU A 7 -15.10 -28.48 -38.28
N GLY A 8 -15.69 -27.49 -37.61
CA GLY A 8 -15.03 -26.27 -37.18
C GLY A 8 -15.54 -25.87 -35.80
N LYS A 9 -15.18 -26.65 -34.77
CA LYS A 9 -15.47 -26.32 -33.37
C LYS A 9 -14.33 -25.43 -32.86
N GLU A 10 -14.34 -24.16 -33.26
CA GLU A 10 -13.48 -23.15 -32.65
C GLU A 10 -14.08 -22.73 -31.31
N THR A 11 -13.70 -23.45 -30.26
CA THR A 11 -13.80 -22.97 -28.89
C THR A 11 -12.78 -21.85 -28.71
N THR A 12 -13.21 -20.61 -28.93
CA THR A 12 -12.46 -19.42 -28.54
C THR A 12 -12.32 -19.45 -27.03
N ALA A 13 -11.09 -19.70 -26.59
CA ALA A 13 -10.68 -19.60 -25.21
C ALA A 13 -10.98 -18.19 -24.68
N GLU A 14 -11.97 -18.09 -23.79
CA GLU A 14 -12.11 -16.95 -22.88
C GLU A 14 -10.94 -17.00 -21.87
N SER A 15 -9.76 -16.62 -22.34
CA SER A 15 -8.66 -16.16 -21.49
C SER A 15 -8.79 -14.65 -21.36
N GLN A 16 -9.83 -14.19 -20.67
CA GLN A 16 -9.85 -12.83 -20.15
C GLN A 16 -9.13 -12.84 -18.80
N GLY A 17 -7.89 -12.36 -18.88
CA GLY A 17 -6.99 -12.17 -17.76
C GLY A 17 -7.67 -11.43 -16.61
N MET A 18 -7.39 -11.93 -15.41
CA MET A 18 -7.64 -11.25 -14.15
C MET A 18 -7.05 -9.83 -14.26
N ALA A 19 -7.93 -8.85 -14.44
CA ALA A 19 -7.62 -7.47 -14.15
C ALA A 19 -7.34 -7.41 -12.63
N ALA A 20 -6.08 -7.57 -12.25
CA ALA A 20 -5.60 -7.07 -10.98
C ALA A 20 -5.76 -5.55 -11.08
N GLY A 21 -6.93 -5.07 -10.64
CA GLY A 21 -7.26 -3.67 -10.64
C GLY A 21 -6.17 -2.92 -9.90
N SER A 22 -5.44 -2.07 -10.64
CA SER A 22 -4.58 -1.04 -10.10
C SER A 22 -5.45 0.02 -9.44
N SER A 23 -6.16 -0.34 -8.37
CA SER A 23 -6.75 0.63 -7.47
C SER A 23 -5.61 1.25 -6.69
N GLU A 24 -5.50 2.59 -6.71
CA GLU A 24 -4.61 3.28 -5.78
C GLU A 24 -4.88 2.78 -4.35
N PRO A 25 -3.84 2.45 -3.57
CA PRO A 25 -4.01 1.92 -2.23
C PRO A 25 -4.69 2.96 -1.34
N ARG A 26 -5.56 2.51 -0.42
CA ARG A 26 -6.18 3.39 0.56
C ARG A 26 -5.16 3.81 1.62
N ALA A 27 -5.35 4.98 2.23
CA ALA A 27 -4.43 5.48 3.25
C ALA A 27 -4.40 4.57 4.47
N GLU A 28 -5.55 4.03 4.85
CA GLU A 28 -5.71 3.06 5.94
C GLU A 28 -4.90 1.79 5.68
N GLU A 29 -4.85 1.30 4.44
CA GLU A 29 -4.08 0.11 4.05
C GLU A 29 -2.57 0.36 4.15
N LEU A 30 -2.12 1.55 3.77
CA LEU A 30 -0.72 1.97 3.90
C LEU A 30 -0.31 2.12 5.36
N ILE A 31 -1.16 2.72 6.19
CA ILE A 31 -0.94 2.86 7.64
C ILE A 31 -0.86 1.47 8.30
N LEU A 32 -1.78 0.56 7.97
CA LEU A 32 -1.76 -0.81 8.46
C LEU A 32 -0.52 -1.57 8.01
N SER A 33 -0.07 -1.37 6.76
CA SER A 33 1.17 -1.95 6.25
C SER A 33 2.39 -1.49 7.05
N ILE A 34 2.50 -0.19 7.34
CA ILE A 34 3.60 0.37 8.14
C ILE A 34 3.58 -0.24 9.55
N TYR A 35 2.43 -0.25 10.22
CA TYR A 35 2.30 -0.83 11.55
C TYR A 35 2.67 -2.33 11.57
N SER A 36 2.26 -3.08 10.55
CA SER A 36 2.58 -4.51 10.43
C SER A 36 4.08 -4.75 10.30
N GLN A 37 4.79 -3.89 9.55
CA GLN A 37 6.25 -3.97 9.42
C GLN A 37 6.96 -3.62 10.75
N ILE A 38 6.49 -2.59 11.47
CA ILE A 38 7.01 -2.25 12.80
C ILE A 38 6.85 -3.43 13.75
N LYS A 39 5.63 -4.01 13.81
CA LYS A 39 5.33 -5.15 14.67
C LYS A 39 6.21 -6.36 14.33
N ALA A 40 6.33 -6.71 13.06
CA ALA A 40 7.14 -7.85 12.62
C ALA A 40 8.61 -7.69 13.01
N ARG A 41 9.20 -6.49 12.79
CA ARG A 41 10.58 -6.20 13.20
C ARG A 41 10.76 -6.22 14.71
N SER A 42 9.82 -5.62 15.45
CA SER A 42 9.83 -5.65 16.92
C SER A 42 9.77 -7.07 17.47
N GLU A 43 8.94 -7.94 16.88
CA GLU A 43 8.83 -9.36 17.28
C GLU A 43 10.09 -10.16 16.91
N ALA A 44 10.77 -9.80 15.81
CA ALA A 44 12.04 -10.38 15.40
C ALA A 44 13.25 -9.85 16.19
N GLY A 45 13.08 -8.79 17.00
CA GLY A 45 14.18 -8.09 17.67
C GLY A 45 15.09 -7.32 16.69
N GLU A 46 14.57 -7.00 15.50
CA GLU A 46 15.29 -6.23 14.49
C GLU A 46 15.12 -4.72 14.74
N PRO A 47 16.18 -3.92 14.53
CA PRO A 47 16.08 -2.48 14.65
C PRO A 47 15.18 -1.88 13.54
N PHE A 48 14.55 -0.76 13.87
CA PHE A 48 13.86 0.13 12.94
C PHE A 48 13.95 1.56 13.46
N GLY A 49 14.21 2.51 12.56
CA GLY A 49 14.37 3.92 12.90
C GLY A 49 13.58 4.87 12.00
N HIS A 50 13.21 4.45 10.79
CA HIS A 50 12.62 5.35 9.80
C HIS A 50 11.54 4.69 8.94
N VAL A 51 10.57 5.49 8.48
CA VAL A 51 9.62 5.08 7.43
C VAL A 51 10.02 5.74 6.13
N VAL A 52 10.36 4.93 5.12
CA VAL A 52 10.62 5.42 3.75
C VAL A 52 9.36 5.24 2.93
N MET A 53 8.97 6.26 2.16
CA MET A 53 7.82 6.17 1.25
C MET A 53 7.95 7.12 0.06
N SER A 54 7.11 6.88 -0.95
CA SER A 54 6.97 7.80 -2.07
C SER A 54 6.29 9.12 -1.66
N VAL A 55 6.50 10.18 -2.45
CA VAL A 55 5.79 11.47 -2.27
C VAL A 55 4.27 11.29 -2.33
N SER A 56 3.76 10.45 -3.25
CA SER A 56 2.31 10.23 -3.42
C SER A 56 1.72 9.50 -2.21
N THR A 57 2.41 8.48 -1.71
CA THR A 57 2.04 7.75 -0.48
C THR A 57 1.97 8.70 0.72
N TYR A 58 2.99 9.54 0.91
CA TYR A 58 2.99 10.52 2.00
C TYR A 58 1.81 11.48 1.90
N ARG A 59 1.54 12.03 0.70
CA ARG A 59 0.41 12.94 0.47
C ARG A 59 -0.93 12.28 0.77
N LEU A 60 -1.09 11.00 0.42
CA LEU A 60 -2.31 10.25 0.69
C LEU A 60 -2.56 10.10 2.21
N ILE A 61 -1.52 9.75 2.97
CA ILE A 61 -1.60 9.64 4.43
C ILE A 61 -1.87 11.01 5.07
N GLN A 62 -1.24 12.09 4.61
CA GLN A 62 -1.48 13.43 5.13
C GLN A 62 -2.89 13.95 4.81
N ALA A 63 -3.43 13.63 3.63
CA ALA A 63 -4.81 13.94 3.30
C ALA A 63 -5.81 13.16 4.16
N TYR A 64 -5.48 11.91 4.53
CA TYR A 64 -6.25 11.14 5.51
C TYR A 64 -6.19 11.78 6.90
N ARG A 65 -4.99 12.09 7.41
CA ARG A 65 -4.77 12.79 8.68
C ARG A 65 -5.58 14.07 8.79
N ALA A 66 -5.56 14.91 7.75
CA ALA A 66 -6.29 16.17 7.73
C ALA A 66 -7.82 16.00 7.88
N ARG A 67 -8.37 14.83 7.53
CA ARG A 67 -9.79 14.51 7.72
C ARG A 67 -10.11 14.03 9.13
N LEU A 68 -9.14 13.48 9.87
CA LEU A 68 -9.34 13.00 11.24
C LEU A 68 -9.42 14.13 12.27
N GLY A 69 -8.80 15.28 11.96
CA GLY A 69 -8.70 16.41 12.89
C GLY A 69 -7.39 16.38 13.67
N GLU A 70 -7.37 17.08 14.81
CA GLU A 70 -6.19 17.20 15.67
C GLU A 70 -6.40 16.43 16.97
N MET A 71 -5.33 15.79 17.44
CA MET A 71 -5.34 15.13 18.75
C MET A 71 -5.28 16.19 19.86
N PRO A 72 -5.98 15.97 21.00
CA PRO A 72 -5.83 16.82 22.18
C PRO A 72 -4.38 16.85 22.68
N GLU A 73 -3.99 17.98 23.26
CA GLU A 73 -2.67 18.11 23.89
C GLU A 73 -2.43 17.01 24.93
N GLY A 74 -1.23 16.42 24.91
CA GLY A 74 -0.81 15.37 25.84
C GLY A 74 -1.21 13.94 25.45
N GLN A 75 -1.88 13.73 24.32
CA GLN A 75 -2.08 12.39 23.74
C GLN A 75 -1.05 12.07 22.66
N GLU A 76 -0.77 10.78 22.48
CA GLU A 76 0.16 10.31 21.44
C GLU A 76 -0.47 10.48 20.06
N ASP A 77 0.21 11.24 19.18
CA ASP A 77 -0.13 11.37 17.77
C ASP A 77 0.73 10.39 16.95
N TYR A 78 0.15 9.26 16.58
CA TYR A 78 0.83 8.27 15.73
C TYR A 78 0.84 8.65 14.25
N LEU A 79 0.06 9.64 13.83
CA LEU A 79 -0.01 10.11 12.45
C LEU A 79 0.45 11.57 12.40
N GLY A 80 1.67 11.81 12.85
CA GLY A 80 2.26 13.15 12.88
C GLY A 80 2.50 13.75 11.50
N ARG A 81 2.89 15.03 11.50
CA ARG A 81 3.20 15.75 10.26
C ARG A 81 4.43 15.20 9.56
N TYR A 82 5.45 14.81 10.32
CA TYR A 82 6.75 14.35 9.80
C TYR A 82 7.16 12.99 10.34
N GLU A 83 6.27 12.33 11.06
CA GLU A 83 6.51 11.06 11.72
C GLU A 83 5.28 10.17 11.64
N LEU A 84 5.48 8.86 11.60
CA LEU A 84 4.43 7.86 11.71
C LEU A 84 4.84 6.84 12.77
N PHE A 85 3.97 6.59 13.74
CA PHE A 85 4.25 5.75 14.91
C PHE A 85 5.54 6.16 15.65
N GLY A 86 5.80 7.48 15.72
CA GLY A 86 7.01 8.03 16.33
C GLY A 86 8.30 7.84 15.50
N LEU A 87 8.19 7.33 14.27
CA LEU A 87 9.33 7.16 13.36
C LEU A 87 9.36 8.29 12.32
N PRO A 88 10.49 8.98 12.11
CA PRO A 88 10.63 9.99 11.06
C PRO A 88 10.31 9.43 9.67
N VAL A 89 9.61 10.24 8.87
CA VAL A 89 9.30 9.92 7.48
C VAL A 89 10.40 10.46 6.55
N LEU A 90 10.95 9.58 5.72
CA LEU A 90 11.87 9.90 4.64
C LEU A 90 11.17 9.68 3.30
N ILE A 91 11.38 10.62 2.38
CA ILE A 91 10.82 10.57 1.03
C ILE A 91 11.87 10.06 0.06
N ASP A 92 11.52 9.03 -0.72
CA ASP A 92 12.42 8.40 -1.68
C ASP A 92 11.66 7.95 -2.95
N THR A 93 12.41 7.53 -3.97
CA THR A 93 11.90 6.98 -5.23
C THR A 93 11.61 5.49 -5.07
N ILE A 94 10.62 5.16 -4.25
CA ILE A 94 10.13 3.79 -4.06
C ILE A 94 8.64 3.69 -4.38
N GLU A 95 8.17 2.48 -4.60
CA GLU A 95 6.73 2.20 -4.67
C GLU A 95 6.20 1.90 -3.26
N GLY A 96 5.12 2.58 -2.86
CA GLY A 96 4.50 2.38 -1.55
C GLY A 96 5.33 2.91 -0.37
N CYS A 97 5.48 2.08 0.66
CA CYS A 97 6.14 2.41 1.92
C CYS A 97 6.84 1.20 2.57
N ARG A 98 7.95 1.46 3.26
CA ARG A 98 8.69 0.46 4.03
C ARG A 98 9.28 1.03 5.31
N VAL A 99 9.43 0.18 6.31
CA VAL A 99 10.14 0.49 7.57
C VAL A 99 11.57 -0.02 7.46
N VAL A 100 12.53 0.85 7.79
CA VAL A 100 13.97 0.58 7.73
C VAL A 100 14.63 0.98 9.05
N GLU A 101 15.86 0.50 9.26
CA GLU A 101 16.74 0.96 10.34
C GLU A 101 17.12 2.44 10.16
#